data_AF-A0A183Q641-F1
#
_entry.id   AF-A0A183Q641-F1
#
_cell.length_a   1.000
_cell.length_b   1.000
_cell.length_c   1.000
_cell.angle_alpha   90.00
_cell.angle_beta   90.00
_cell.angle_gamma   90.00
#
_symmetry.space_group_name_H-M   'P 1'
#
loop_
_entity.id
_entity.type
_entity.pdbx_description
1 polymer ?
#
loop_
_entity_poly.entity_id
_entity_poly.type
_entity_poly.pdbx_seq_one_letter_code
_entity_poly.pdbx_strand_id
1 'polypeptide(L)' 'MGMAVRQIKSGKAAGPDDKPAEALKSDIEATTSMLYLLFKKIWEEEQVSMDWKEGHLIKIPKKGDLSKCE' A
#
# COMPACT_ATOMS: atom_id res chain seq x y z
N MET A 1 8.21 10.93 -7.66
CA MET A 1 7.17 9.98 -7.21
C MET A 1 6.45 9.29 -8.36
N GLY A 2 5.99 10.01 -9.39
CA GLY A 2 5.29 9.37 -10.52
C GLY A 2 6.02 8.20 -11.20
N MET A 3 7.35 8.27 -11.37
CA MET A 3 8.13 7.13 -11.87
C MET A 3 8.09 5.92 -10.92
N ALA A 4 8.14 6.13 -9.61
CA ALA A 4 8.05 5.07 -8.63
C ALA A 4 6.64 4.43 -8.62
N VAL A 5 5.58 5.24 -8.73
CA VAL A 5 4.19 4.75 -8.85
C VAL A 5 4.03 3.86 -10.09
N ARG A 6 4.63 4.24 -11.23
CA ARG A 6 4.61 3.41 -12.45
C ARG A 6 5.28 2.04 -12.25
N GLN A 7 6.31 1.97 -11.40
CA GLN A 7 7.06 0.76 -11.10
C GLN A 7 6.38 -0.16 -10.08
N ILE A 8 5.25 0.24 -9.48
CA ILE A 8 4.46 -0.64 -8.60
C ILE A 8 4.04 -1.90 -9.38
N LYS A 9 4.28 -3.07 -8.78
CA LYS A 9 3.95 -4.37 -9.36
C LYS A 9 2.44 -4.59 -9.35
N SER A 10 1.88 -4.98 -10.50
CA SER A 10 0.51 -5.44 -10.62
C SER A 10 0.37 -6.92 -10.24
N GLY A 11 -0.87 -7.37 -10.02
CA GLY A 11 -1.21 -8.75 -9.65
C GLY A 11 -0.83 -9.10 -8.22
N LYS A 12 -0.68 -8.09 -7.35
CA LYS A 12 -0.52 -8.29 -5.90
C LYS A 12 -1.89 -8.38 -5.24
N ALA A 13 -2.00 -9.20 -4.21
CA ALA A 13 -3.21 -9.23 -3.38
C ALA A 13 -3.46 -7.83 -2.80
N ALA A 14 -4.73 -7.43 -2.73
CA ALA A 14 -5.13 -6.18 -2.09
C ALA A 14 -4.72 -6.20 -0.62
N GLY A 15 -4.44 -5.01 -0.08
CA GLY A 15 -4.20 -4.85 1.34
C GLY A 15 -5.48 -5.07 2.17
N PRO A 16 -5.41 -4.94 3.51
CA PRO A 16 -6.58 -4.95 4.39
C PRO A 16 -7.63 -3.88 4.03
N ASP A 17 -7.24 -2.87 3.26
CA ASP A 17 -8.11 -1.82 2.74
C ASP A 17 -8.89 -2.23 1.48
N ASP A 18 -8.70 -3.46 0.99
CA ASP A 18 -9.29 -4.03 -0.24
C ASP A 18 -8.95 -3.24 -1.51
N LYS A 19 -7.92 -2.39 -1.44
CA LYS A 19 -7.50 -1.57 -2.58
C LYS A 19 -6.41 -2.29 -3.38
N PRO A 20 -6.61 -2.53 -4.69
CA PRO A 20 -5.58 -3.10 -5.54
C PRO A 20 -4.46 -2.08 -5.79
N ALA A 21 -3.24 -2.58 -5.94
CA ALA A 21 -2.05 -1.75 -6.24
C ALA A 21 -2.21 -0.98 -7.58
N GLU A 22 -3.03 -1.52 -8.48
CA GLU A 22 -3.40 -0.95 -9.77
C GLU A 22 -4.18 0.36 -9.64
N ALA A 23 -4.94 0.55 -8.55
CA ALA A 23 -5.68 1.79 -8.31
C ALA A 23 -4.72 2.99 -8.14
N LEU A 24 -3.54 2.76 -7.55
CA LEU A 24 -2.50 3.80 -7.46
C LEU A 24 -1.89 4.12 -8.83
N LYS A 25 -1.98 3.20 -9.79
CA LYS A 25 -1.44 3.35 -11.14
C LYS A 25 -2.44 3.95 -12.12
N SER A 26 -3.74 3.89 -11.83
CA SER A 26 -4.79 4.38 -12.75
C SER A 26 -4.76 5.90 -12.89
N ASP A 27 -4.44 6.61 -11.81
CA ASP A 27 -4.25 8.07 -11.82
C ASP A 27 -2.94 8.44 -11.12
N ILE A 28 -1.87 8.50 -11.91
CA ILE A 28 -0.52 8.77 -11.41
C ILE A 28 -0.38 10.21 -10.93
N GLU A 29 -1.07 11.16 -11.54
CA GLU A 29 -0.96 12.57 -11.21
C GLU A 29 -1.66 12.88 -9.88
N ALA A 30 -2.91 12.41 -9.73
CA ALA A 30 -3.63 12.53 -8.47
C ALA A 30 -2.90 11.78 -7.34
N THR A 31 -2.48 10.54 -7.58
CA THR A 31 -1.74 9.74 -6.60
C THR A 31 -0.43 10.42 -6.19
N THR A 32 0.33 10.96 -7.14
CA THR A 32 1.58 11.67 -6.84
C THR A 32 1.33 12.93 -6.02
N SER A 33 0.30 13.71 -6.37
CA SER A 33 -0.07 14.94 -5.68
C SER A 33 -0.51 14.65 -4.24
N MET A 34 -1.37 13.65 -4.04
CA MET A 34 -1.83 13.23 -2.71
C MET A 34 -0.67 12.76 -1.83
N LEU A 35 0.20 11.89 -2.36
CA LEU A 35 1.32 11.36 -1.60
C LEU A 35 2.34 12.47 -1.25
N TYR A 36 2.56 13.44 -2.17
CA TYR A 36 3.47 14.55 -1.92
C TYR A 36 2.97 15.42 -0.76
N LEU A 37 1.67 15.77 -0.76
CA LEU A 37 1.05 16.52 0.32
C LEU A 37 1.13 15.77 1.66
N LEU A 38 0.87 14.45 1.65
CA LEU A 38 0.97 13.61 2.84
C LEU A 38 2.39 13.62 3.42
N PHE A 39 3.41 13.37 2.59
CA PHE A 39 4.80 13.37 3.06
C PHE A 39 5.25 14.74 3.53
N LYS A 40 4.82 15.82 2.86
CA LYS A 40 5.10 17.18 3.30
C LYS A 40 4.52 17.44 4.70
N LYS A 41 3.27 17.04 4.94
CA LYS A 41 2.62 17.18 6.25
C LYS A 41 3.36 16.39 7.33
N ILE A 42 3.74 15.14 7.05
CA ILE A 42 4.52 14.31 7.97
C ILE A 42 5.88 14.94 8.28
N TRP A 43 6.54 15.53 7.28
CA TRP A 43 7.81 16.21 7.44
C TRP A 43 7.70 17.48 8.31
N GLU A 44 6.64 18.27 8.14
CA GLU A 44 6.43 19.51 8.89
C GLU A 44 5.94 19.27 10.33
N GLU A 45 5.08 18.28 10.55
CA GLU A 45 4.50 17.99 11.86
C GLU A 45 5.32 16.98 12.67
N GLU A 46 6.23 16.24 12.02
CA GLU A 46 6.96 15.08 12.59
C GLU A 46 6.03 14.01 13.19
N GLN A 47 4.75 14.01 12.79
CA GLN A 47 3.75 13.06 13.23
C GLN A 47 3.43 12.06 12.13
N VAL A 48 3.28 10.81 12.53
CA VAL A 48 2.92 9.69 11.66
C VAL A 48 1.70 9.00 12.25
N SER A 49 0.78 8.51 11.40
CA SER A 49 -0.38 7.76 11.89
C SER A 49 0.07 6.58 12.76
N MET A 50 -0.64 6.35 13.85
CA MET A 50 -0.40 5.20 14.72
C MET A 50 -0.62 3.87 13.98
N ASP A 51 -1.47 3.85 12.96
CA ASP A 51 -1.72 2.68 12.11
C ASP A 51 -0.44 2.21 11.39
N TRP A 52 0.52 3.11 11.12
CA TRP A 52 1.78 2.72 10.48
C TRP A 52 2.72 1.94 11.42
N LYS A 53 2.46 1.99 12.72
CA LYS A 53 3.16 1.18 13.72
C LYS A 53 2.51 -0.19 13.90
N GLU A 54 1.31 -0.38 13.37
CA GLU A 54 0.57 -1.64 13.43
C GLU A 54 1.01 -2.57 12.29
N GLY A 55 1.32 -3.83 12.62
CA GLY A 55 1.80 -4.82 11.66
C GLY A 55 0.79 -5.94 11.47
N HIS A 56 0.26 -6.11 10.25
CA HIS A 56 -0.68 -7.20 9.97
C HIS A 56 0.05 -8.47 9.52
N LEU A 57 -0.26 -9.60 10.15
CA LEU A 57 0.29 -10.92 9.81
C LEU A 57 -0.68 -11.69 8.92
N ILE A 58 -0.35 -11.84 7.64
CA ILE A 58 -1.11 -12.67 6.70
C ILE A 58 -0.39 -14.01 6.54
N LYS A 59 -1.09 -15.11 6.86
CA LYS A 59 -0.56 -16.46 6.69
C LYS A 59 -0.70 -16.86 5.22
N ILE A 60 0.42 -17.07 4.53
CA ILE A 60 0.42 -17.65 3.18
C ILE A 60 0.56 -19.17 3.32
N PRO A 61 -0.40 -19.97 2.79
CA PRO A 61 -0.36 -21.42 2.90
C PRO A 61 0.78 -21.96 2.04
N LYS A 62 1.45 -23.01 2.50
CA LYS A 62 2.48 -23.68 1.71
C LYS A 62 1.82 -24.52 0.62
N LYS A 63 2.52 -24.67 -0.51
CA LYS A 63 2.07 -25.52 -1.62
C LYS A 63 1.83 -26.95 -1.12
N GLY A 64 0.57 -27.35 -1.00
CA GLY A 64 0.14 -28.69 -0.57
C GLY A 64 -1.00 -28.68 0.45
N ASP A 65 -0.89 -27.87 1.51
CA ASP A 65 -1.92 -27.79 2.55
C ASP A 65 -2.63 -26.43 2.47
N LEU A 66 -3.82 -26.45 1.88
CA LEU A 66 -4.70 -25.29 1.68
C LEU A 66 -5.73 -25.13 2.81
N SER A 67 -5.66 -25.95 3.87
CA SER A 67 -6.74 -26.06 4.86
C SER A 67 -6.92 -24.83 5.76
N LYS A 68 -6.03 -23.83 5.70
CA LYS A 68 -6.05 -22.66 6.58
C LYS A 68 -5.60 -21.38 5.86
N CYS A 69 -6.57 -20.63 5.35
CA CYS A 69 -6.48 -19.20 5.07
C CYS A 69 -7.78 -18.57 5.59
N GLU A 70 -7.70 -17.90 6.74
CA GLU A 70 -8.67 -16.87 7.12
C GLU A 70 -8.04 -15.52 6.81
#